data_AF-A0A2V8CFP9-F1
#
_entry.id   AF-A0A2V8CFP9-F1
#
_cell.length_a   1.000
_cell.length_b   1.000
_cell.length_c   1.000
_cell.angle_alpha   90.00
_cell.angle_beta   90.00
_cell.angle_gamma   90.00
#
_symmetry.space_group_name_H-M   'P 1'
#
loop_
_entity.id
_entity.type
_entity.pdbx_description
1 polymer ?
#
loop_
_entity_poly.entity_id
_entity_poly.type
_entity_poly.pdbx_seq_one_letter_code
_entity_poly.pdbx_strand_id
1 'polypeptide(L)'
;MKVLFDQGTPVPLRTLLAGHTVETVYERGWSKLSNGDLLTAAQASSFDVFVTTDQNLRSQQNLTGRQVASIVLPTTRWAQIRRHAEDVADALASIQPGEYRELSW
;
A
#
# COMPACT_ATOMS: atom_id res chain seq x y z
N MET A 1 -5.39 -8.33 -7.78
CA MET A 1 -5.18 -8.45 -6.33
C MET A 1 -5.99 -7.40 -5.59
N LYS A 2 -6.20 -7.60 -4.29
CA LYS A 2 -6.89 -6.69 -3.39
C LYS A 2 -5.87 -5.81 -2.67
N VAL A 3 -5.91 -4.52 -2.93
CA VAL A 3 -4.93 -3.54 -2.47
C VAL A 3 -5.57 -2.59 -1.48
N LEU A 4 -4.92 -2.39 -0.33
CA LEU A 4 -5.33 -1.41 0.67
C LEU A 4 -4.46 -0.16 0.55
N PHE A 5 -5.08 0.98 0.30
CA PHE A 5 -4.43 2.28 0.32
C PHE A 5 -4.50 2.90 1.70
N ASP A 6 -3.33 3.25 2.23
CA ASP A 6 -3.20 4.11 3.38
C ASP A 6 -3.83 5.50 3.16
N GLN A 7 -4.06 6.23 4.23
CA GLN A 7 -4.68 7.56 4.21
C GLN A 7 -3.84 8.59 3.44
N GLY A 8 -2.51 8.44 3.45
CA GLY A 8 -1.59 9.30 2.70
C GLY A 8 -1.54 8.98 1.20
N THR A 9 -2.05 7.83 0.77
CA THR A 9 -1.96 7.37 -0.62
C THR A 9 -3.05 8.04 -1.46
N PRO A 10 -2.70 8.79 -2.53
CA PRO A 10 -3.68 9.49 -3.35
C PRO A 10 -4.67 8.54 -4.02
N VAL A 11 -5.96 8.67 -3.66
CA VAL A 11 -7.06 7.87 -4.22
C VAL A 11 -7.09 7.81 -5.76
N PRO A 12 -6.80 8.90 -6.52
CA PRO A 12 -6.78 8.84 -7.98
C PRO A 12 -5.82 7.81 -8.57
N LEU A 13 -4.79 7.36 -7.85
CA LEU A 13 -3.89 6.30 -8.32
C LEU A 13 -4.64 5.01 -8.67
N ARG A 14 -5.74 4.70 -7.97
CA ARG A 14 -6.53 3.48 -8.21
C ARG A 14 -7.03 3.35 -9.64
N THR A 15 -7.27 4.47 -10.34
CA THR A 15 -7.75 4.45 -11.73
C THR A 15 -6.68 4.03 -12.72
N LEU A 16 -5.41 4.04 -12.31
CA LEU A 16 -4.25 3.67 -13.11
C LEU A 16 -3.76 2.23 -12.82
N LEU A 17 -4.36 1.56 -11.83
CA LEU A 17 -3.99 0.20 -11.40
C LEU A 17 -5.00 -0.82 -11.93
N ALA A 18 -5.13 -0.90 -13.25
CA ALA A 18 -6.10 -1.79 -13.90
C ALA A 18 -5.90 -3.27 -13.49
N GLY A 19 -7.00 -3.98 -13.25
CA GLY A 19 -6.94 -5.39 -12.80
C GLY A 19 -6.68 -5.57 -11.30
N HIS A 20 -6.67 -4.49 -10.52
CA HIS A 20 -6.59 -4.52 -9.06
C HIS A 20 -7.85 -3.92 -8.42
N THR A 21 -8.29 -4.54 -7.34
CA THR A 21 -9.38 -4.01 -6.51
C THR A 21 -8.74 -3.18 -5.41
N VAL A 22 -8.91 -1.86 -5.48
CA VAL A 22 -8.33 -0.93 -4.51
C VAL A 22 -9.41 -0.46 -3.55
N GLU A 23 -9.11 -0.52 -2.26
CA GLU A 23 -9.91 0.09 -1.22
C GLU A 23 -9.01 0.93 -0.33
N THR A 24 -9.57 1.95 0.32
CA THR A 24 -8.83 2.85 1.20
C THR A 24 -9.11 2.55 2.67
N VAL A 25 -8.16 2.89 3.55
CA VAL A 25 -8.39 2.85 5.00
C VAL A 25 -9.59 3.71 5.41
N TYR A 26 -9.88 4.79 4.67
CA TYR A 26 -11.03 5.64 4.91
C TYR A 26 -12.35 4.92 4.60
N GLU A 27 -12.48 4.29 3.42
CA GLU A 27 -13.67 3.52 3.02
C GLU A 27 -13.94 2.35 3.98
N ARG A 28 -12.90 1.79 4.61
CA ARG A 28 -13.00 0.76 5.65
C ARG A 28 -13.33 1.27 7.05
N GLY A 29 -13.33 2.59 7.27
CA GLY A 29 -13.47 3.19 8.61
C GLY A 29 -12.26 2.96 9.52
N TRP A 30 -11.09 2.69 8.95
CA TRP A 30 -9.85 2.32 9.64
C TRP A 30 -8.88 3.48 9.87
N SER A 31 -9.29 4.73 9.59
CA SER A 31 -8.45 5.93 9.71
C SER A 31 -7.85 6.19 11.11
N LYS A 32 -8.33 5.49 12.15
CA LYS A 32 -7.80 5.61 13.53
C LYS A 32 -6.87 4.46 13.92
N LEU A 33 -6.71 3.46 13.07
CA LEU A 33 -5.84 2.31 13.35
C LEU A 33 -4.37 2.72 13.17
N SER A 34 -3.50 2.15 14.00
CA SER A 34 -2.05 2.27 13.81
C SER A 34 -1.61 1.48 12.57
N ASN A 35 -0.43 1.75 12.02
CA ASN A 35 0.10 0.98 10.88
C ASN A 35 0.18 -0.53 11.18
N GLY A 36 0.54 -0.92 12.40
CA GLY A 36 0.56 -2.32 12.82
C GLY A 36 -0.84 -2.96 12.86
N ASP A 37 -1.84 -2.20 13.31
CA ASP A 37 -3.24 -2.64 13.32
C ASP A 37 -3.82 -2.68 11.90
N LEU A 38 -3.45 -1.73 11.05
CA LEU A 38 -3.83 -1.71 9.62
C LEU A 38 -3.30 -2.94 8.91
N LEU A 39 -2.04 -3.31 9.09
CA LEU A 39 -1.47 -4.53 8.51
C LEU A 39 -2.18 -5.79 9.02
N THR A 40 -2.57 -5.81 10.30
CA THR A 40 -3.31 -6.94 10.90
C THR A 40 -4.73 -7.03 10.34
N ALA A 41 -5.45 -5.91 10.26
CA ALA A 41 -6.79 -5.81 9.69
C ALA A 41 -6.79 -6.13 8.18
N ALA A 42 -5.76 -5.69 7.47
CA ALA A 42 -5.53 -6.00 6.06
C ALA A 42 -5.41 -7.51 5.86
N GLN A 43 -4.59 -8.19 6.68
CA GLN A 43 -4.43 -9.63 6.61
C GLN A 43 -5.73 -10.37 6.91
N ALA A 44 -6.42 -9.97 7.98
CA ALA A 44 -7.71 -10.56 8.38
C ALA A 44 -8.81 -10.36 7.32
N SER A 45 -8.71 -9.29 6.52
CA SER A 45 -9.66 -8.97 5.45
C SER A 45 -9.19 -9.41 4.06
N SER A 46 -8.19 -10.30 4.01
CA SER A 46 -7.62 -10.89 2.78
C SER A 46 -7.17 -9.85 1.76
N PHE A 47 -6.54 -8.77 2.23
CA PHE A 47 -5.78 -7.89 1.35
C PHE A 47 -4.43 -8.52 1.03
N ASP A 48 -4.00 -8.39 -0.22
CA ASP A 48 -2.73 -8.94 -0.69
C ASP A 48 -1.59 -7.94 -0.43
N VAL A 49 -1.86 -6.64 -0.63
CA VAL A 49 -0.86 -5.58 -0.56
C VAL A 49 -1.39 -4.36 0.18
N PHE A 50 -0.58 -3.80 1.06
CA PHE A 50 -0.76 -2.49 1.67
C PHE A 50 0.15 -1.46 0.99
N VAL A 51 -0.43 -0.38 0.46
CA VAL A 51 0.31 0.71 -0.19
C VAL A 51 0.24 1.95 0.68
N THR A 52 1.41 2.44 1.12
CA THR A 52 1.55 3.63 1.96
C THR A 52 2.58 4.61 1.40
N THR A 53 2.52 5.84 1.87
CA THR A 53 3.54 6.87 1.67
C THR A 53 4.41 7.08 2.92
N ASP A 54 4.17 6.34 4.00
CA ASP A 54 4.95 6.39 5.23
C ASP A 54 6.25 5.58 5.08
N GLN A 55 7.35 6.28 4.83
CA GLN A 55 8.68 5.70 4.69
C GLN A 55 9.27 5.16 5.99
N ASN A 56 8.64 5.44 7.13
CA ASN A 56 9.07 4.89 8.41
C ASN A 56 8.38 3.56 8.73
N LEU A 57 7.55 3.01 7.83
CA LEU A 57 6.81 1.77 8.09
C LEU A 57 7.73 0.63 8.55
N ARG A 58 8.86 0.42 7.88
CA ARG A 58 9.82 -0.65 8.22
C ARG A 58 10.49 -0.47 9.57
N SER A 59 10.78 0.77 9.97
CA SER A 59 11.42 1.06 11.25
C SER A 59 10.43 1.07 12.41
N GLN A 60 9.16 1.38 12.16
CA GLN A 60 8.11 1.46 13.18
C GLN A 60 7.38 0.14 13.42
N GLN A 61 7.27 -0.73 12.41
CA GLN A 61 6.43 -1.93 12.46
C GLN A 61 7.22 -3.20 12.22
N ASN A 62 6.91 -4.25 13.00
CA ASN A 62 7.43 -5.57 12.72
C ASN A 62 6.67 -6.19 11.54
N LEU A 63 7.36 -6.31 10.41
CA LEU A 63 6.84 -6.91 9.17
C LEU A 63 7.09 -8.42 9.11
N THR A 64 7.90 -8.96 10.02
CA THR A 64 8.28 -10.37 10.05
C THR A 64 7.06 -11.25 10.26
N GLY A 65 6.87 -12.24 9.40
CA GLY A 65 5.78 -13.22 9.49
C GLY A 65 4.41 -12.74 9.00
N ARG A 66 4.32 -11.51 8.47
CA ARG A 66 3.09 -11.02 7.83
C ARG A 66 3.00 -11.54 6.40
N GLN A 67 1.79 -11.92 5.97
CA GLN A 67 1.54 -12.35 4.59
C GLN A 67 1.14 -11.19 3.67
N VAL A 68 0.64 -10.09 4.24
CA VAL A 68 0.33 -8.88 3.48
C VAL A 68 1.64 -8.23 3.06
N ALA A 69 1.83 -8.08 1.75
CA ALA A 69 2.98 -7.37 1.23
C ALA A 69 2.82 -5.86 1.45
N SER A 70 3.92 -5.11 1.48
CA SER A 70 3.92 -3.68 1.72
C SER A 70 4.71 -2.95 0.63
N ILE A 71 4.07 -1.99 -0.03
CA ILE A 71 4.71 -1.08 -0.99
C ILE A 71 4.70 0.32 -0.39
N VAL A 72 5.88 0.93 -0.36
CA VAL A 72 6.07 2.29 0.13
C VAL A 72 6.41 3.21 -1.05
N LEU A 73 5.58 4.23 -1.24
CA LEU A 73 5.80 5.27 -2.24
C LEU A 73 6.71 6.37 -1.64
N PRO A 74 7.66 6.93 -2.41
CA PRO A 74 8.64 7.91 -1.93
C PRO A 74 8.04 9.30 -1.67
N THR A 75 6.77 9.53 -2.00
CA THR A 75 6.13 10.86 -1.94
C THR A 75 4.61 10.74 -1.85
N THR A 76 3.96 11.71 -1.20
CA THR A 76 2.49 11.88 -1.19
C THR A 76 1.99 12.72 -2.36
N ARG A 77 2.89 13.32 -3.14
CA ARG A 77 2.54 14.29 -4.19
C ARG A 77 1.96 13.56 -5.40
N TRP A 78 0.65 13.72 -5.61
CA TRP A 78 -0.07 13.11 -6.74
C TRP A 78 0.60 13.37 -8.11
N ALA A 79 1.07 14.59 -8.36
CA ALA A 79 1.73 14.92 -9.63
C ALA A 79 3.04 14.13 -9.88
N GLN A 80 3.72 13.69 -8.82
CA GLN A 80 4.86 12.77 -8.94
C GLN A 80 4.37 11.34 -9.11
N ILE A 81 3.52 10.84 -8.20
CA ILE A 81 2.99 9.47 -8.27
C ILE A 81 2.35 9.18 -9.64
N ARG A 82 1.59 10.11 -10.20
CA ARG A 82 0.95 9.94 -11.52
C ARG A 82 1.96 9.71 -12.65
N ARG A 83 3.15 10.32 -12.58
CA ARG A 83 4.22 10.13 -13.57
C ARG A 83 4.89 8.76 -13.47
N HIS A 84 4.78 8.13 -12.31
CA HIS A 84 5.38 6.85 -11.94
C HIS A 84 4.31 5.79 -11.68
N ALA A 85 3.12 5.94 -12.27
CA ALA A 85 2.02 5.01 -12.03
C ALA A 85 2.34 3.61 -12.56
N GLU A 86 3.11 3.52 -13.65
CA GLU A 86 3.62 2.26 -14.19
C GLU A 86 4.57 1.58 -13.21
N ASP A 87 5.50 2.33 -12.58
CA ASP A 87 6.40 1.77 -11.54
C ASP A 87 5.61 1.15 -10.37
N VAL A 88 4.49 1.78 -9.98
CA VAL A 88 3.60 1.23 -8.93
C VAL A 88 2.85 -0.02 -9.42
N ALA A 89 2.37 -0.01 -10.66
CA ALA A 89 1.69 -1.16 -11.25
C ALA A 89 2.61 -2.37 -11.39
N ASP A 90 3.84 -2.17 -11.85
CA ASP A 90 4.86 -3.21 -11.98
C ASP A 90 5.29 -3.75 -10.61
N ALA A 91 5.40 -2.87 -9.62
CA ALA A 91 5.65 -3.27 -8.25
C ALA A 91 4.52 -4.16 -7.72
N LEU A 92 3.25 -3.77 -7.92
CA LEU A 92 2.10 -4.58 -7.54
C LEU A 92 2.09 -5.92 -8.28
N ALA A 93 2.34 -5.94 -9.59
CA ALA A 93 2.29 -7.17 -10.38
C ALA A 93 3.36 -8.21 -10.00
N SER A 94 4.50 -7.77 -9.45
CA SER A 94 5.65 -8.63 -9.15
C SER A 94 5.89 -8.88 -7.67
N ILE A 95 5.23 -8.15 -6.77
CA ILE A 95 5.44 -8.29 -5.33
C ILE A 95 4.97 -9.66 -4.81
N GLN A 96 5.79 -10.26 -3.93
CA GLN A 96 5.46 -11.53 -3.30
C GLN A 96 4.76 -11.33 -1.95
N PRO A 97 3.95 -12.31 -1.49
CA PRO A 97 3.34 -12.25 -0.15
C PRO A 97 4.37 -11.99 0.95
N GLY A 98 4.08 -11.03 1.83
CA GLY A 98 4.96 -10.63 2.93
C GLY A 98 6.21 -9.84 2.53
N GLU A 99 6.41 -9.57 1.23
CA GLU A 99 7.52 -8.74 0.76
C GLU A 99 7.32 -7.28 1.18
N TYR A 100 8.42 -6.61 1.48
CA TYR A 100 8.46 -5.17 1.69
C TYR A 100 9.26 -4.52 0.57
N ARG A 101 8.67 -3.54 -0.12
CA ARG A 101 9.30 -2.84 -1.24
C ARG A 101 9.13 -1.33 -1.11
N GLU A 102 10.25 -0.61 -1.08
CA GLU A 102 10.28 0.84 -1.22
C GLU A 102 10.56 1.19 -2.68
N LEU A 103 9.78 2.11 -3.24
CA LEU A 103 10.02 2.63 -4.59
C LEU A 103 10.85 3.93 -4.51
N SER A 104 11.76 4.12 -5.45
CA SER A 104 12.65 5.27 -5.53
C SER A 104 12.73 5.78 -6.96
N TRP A 105 12.15 6.96 -7.19
CA TRP A 105 12.16 7.69 -8.46
C TRP A 105 12.35 9.19 -8.24
#